data_AF-A0A3S1R5J2-F1
#
_entry.id   AF-A0A3S1R5J2-F1
#
_cell.length_a   1.000
_cell.length_b   1.000
_cell.length_c   1.000
_cell.angle_alpha   90.00
_cell.angle_beta   90.00
_cell.angle_gamma   90.00
#
_symmetry.space_group_name_H-M   'P 1'
#
loop_
_entity.id
_entity.type
_entity.pdbx_description
1 polymer ?
#
loop_
_entity_poly.entity_id
_entity_poly.type
_entity_poly.pdbx_seq_one_letter_code
_entity_poly.pdbx_strand_id
1 'polypeptide(L)'
;MNVSVSASTTENDQAVALVADVSVARIESEMLDSPGRKSLFSIVDLPPDLTCAVARQVAARIPGAEVYVNPALQDGTLPQSMLSNYSATHFRNMERPAGQGVILFSVTTDHLDVVGATVKEIKQISEEALSQAPGLWISMCPELKDLPARHRDNVCNFVRGAFAAGLVVDGLPMLSKFMLMLNSEHQKNARIEKALDNALPAFRIPAGAGRFKDFAPKGRIKSVEKWSEELSELHRKAEDALYLRNDRGAPLDRGVLRERIGELFANARMRREEMDVLIALVDDDSIQAGSWRPSQEAAARLRWEVFEPVLKISKAATRIKLSQASSLFFKTNFPAVLEEEDKHLLENDIIETGEADDAEREFFFKYRETLKEDKKLLKRWEAFIFRKTEEHPNLLSGILLAAADLVGAVDAMPEKPVLILRLEGADKASYWKHKNAEICRFLRDRFRGLPELLAPTITC
;
A
#
# COMPACT_ATOMS: atom_id res chain seq x y z
N MET A 1 31.74 0.85 -2.93
CA MET A 1 31.07 2.14 -2.67
C MET A 1 30.97 3.07 -3.89
N ASN A 2 31.54 2.76 -5.08
CA ASN A 2 31.46 3.66 -6.25
C ASN A 2 30.30 3.40 -7.24
N VAL A 3 29.53 2.31 -7.10
CA VAL A 3 28.47 1.94 -8.05
C VAL A 3 27.13 2.63 -7.76
N SER A 4 26.85 2.97 -6.49
CA SER A 4 25.59 3.62 -6.10
C SER A 4 25.56 5.12 -6.47
N VAL A 5 26.70 5.81 -6.39
CA VAL A 5 26.81 7.24 -6.69
C VAL A 5 26.57 7.49 -8.19
N SER A 6 27.19 6.73 -9.09
CA SER A 6 27.02 6.89 -10.54
C SER A 6 25.62 6.57 -11.05
N ALA A 7 24.94 5.61 -10.43
CA ALA A 7 23.54 5.28 -10.77
C ALA A 7 22.58 6.39 -10.31
N SER A 8 22.80 6.94 -9.11
CA SER A 8 21.96 8.02 -8.57
C SER A 8 22.08 9.33 -9.35
N THR A 9 23.27 9.65 -9.88
CA THR A 9 23.48 10.82 -10.74
C THR A 9 22.74 10.66 -12.07
N THR A 10 22.83 9.49 -12.70
CA THR A 10 22.12 9.20 -13.96
C THR A 10 20.60 9.30 -13.81
N GLU A 11 20.05 8.78 -12.71
CA GLU A 11 18.60 8.83 -12.44
C GLU A 11 18.11 10.25 -12.18
N ASN A 12 18.92 11.08 -11.50
CA ASN A 12 18.60 12.48 -11.29
C ASN A 12 18.67 13.30 -12.59
N ASP A 13 19.67 13.05 -13.43
CA ASP A 13 19.81 13.72 -14.73
C ASP A 13 18.65 13.39 -15.67
N GLN A 14 18.19 12.13 -15.68
CA GLN A 14 17.00 11.71 -16.42
C GLN A 14 15.73 12.41 -15.90
N ALA A 15 15.60 12.56 -14.59
CA ALA A 15 14.48 13.26 -13.99
C ALA A 15 14.47 14.75 -14.40
N VAL A 16 15.61 15.43 -14.33
CA VAL A 16 15.77 16.82 -14.76
C VAL A 16 15.48 16.97 -16.26
N ALA A 17 15.96 16.05 -17.10
CA ALA A 17 15.72 16.05 -18.53
C ALA A 17 14.22 15.92 -18.87
N LEU A 18 13.50 15.01 -18.20
CA LEU A 18 12.07 14.85 -18.44
C LEU A 18 11.26 16.09 -18.02
N VAL A 19 11.61 16.76 -16.92
CA VAL A 19 10.99 18.06 -16.54
C VAL A 19 11.16 19.09 -17.67
N ALA A 20 12.36 19.17 -18.24
CA ALA A 20 12.65 20.08 -19.34
C ALA A 20 11.87 19.73 -20.61
N ASP A 21 11.74 18.44 -20.95
CA ASP A 21 10.94 17.98 -22.09
C ASP A 21 9.44 18.27 -21.92
N VAL A 22 8.90 18.06 -20.71
CA VAL A 22 7.50 18.40 -20.41
C VAL A 22 7.27 19.91 -20.48
N SER A 23 8.26 20.72 -20.08
CA SER A 23 8.21 22.18 -20.21
C SER A 23 8.17 22.62 -21.67
N VAL A 24 8.98 22.00 -22.54
CA VAL A 24 8.94 22.22 -23.99
C VAL A 24 7.57 21.81 -24.55
N ALA A 25 7.06 20.63 -24.20
CA ALA A 25 5.75 20.16 -24.67
C ALA A 25 4.61 21.10 -24.27
N ARG A 26 4.68 21.70 -23.07
CA ARG A 26 3.73 22.73 -22.62
C ARG A 26 3.78 23.97 -23.51
N ILE A 27 4.97 24.46 -23.83
CA ILE A 27 5.15 25.64 -24.69
C ILE A 27 4.66 25.33 -26.11
N GLU A 28 5.03 24.18 -26.67
CA GLU A 28 4.61 23.75 -28.01
C GLU A 28 3.09 23.61 -28.12
N SER A 29 2.44 22.98 -27.13
CA SER A 29 0.97 22.86 -27.07
C SER A 29 0.30 24.23 -27.12
N GLU A 30 0.82 25.21 -26.38
CA GLU A 30 0.26 26.55 -26.36
C GLU A 30 0.47 27.32 -27.66
N MET A 31 1.64 27.15 -28.29
CA MET A 31 1.93 27.75 -29.59
C MET A 31 0.98 27.22 -30.67
N LEU A 32 0.58 25.94 -30.56
CA LEU A 32 -0.40 25.32 -31.46
C LEU A 32 -1.83 25.83 -31.21
N ASP A 33 -2.22 26.04 -29.95
CA ASP A 33 -3.56 26.51 -29.59
C ASP A 33 -3.78 28.01 -29.91
N SER A 34 -2.71 28.79 -29.95
CA SER A 34 -2.73 30.25 -30.20
C SER A 34 -1.89 30.66 -31.42
N PRO A 35 -2.17 30.15 -32.64
CA PRO A 35 -1.35 30.43 -33.81
C PRO A 35 -1.36 31.93 -34.14
N GLY A 36 -0.18 32.50 -34.39
CA GLY A 36 -0.01 33.92 -34.72
C GLY A 36 0.06 34.88 -33.53
N ARG A 37 -0.12 34.41 -32.29
CA ARG A 37 0.10 35.24 -31.08
C ARG A 37 1.54 35.12 -30.60
N LYS A 38 2.07 36.19 -29.99
CA LYS A 38 3.36 36.16 -29.29
C LYS A 38 3.25 35.21 -28.10
N SER A 39 4.07 34.15 -28.08
CA SER A 39 4.14 33.22 -26.95
C SER A 39 5.15 33.71 -25.93
N LEU A 40 4.69 33.96 -24.72
CA LEU A 40 5.48 34.51 -23.62
C LEU A 40 5.31 33.62 -22.39
N PHE A 41 6.42 33.11 -21.88
CA PHE A 41 6.48 32.23 -20.71
C PHE A 41 7.47 32.74 -19.68
N SER A 42 7.12 32.55 -18.41
CA SER A 42 8.00 32.81 -17.28
C SER A 42 8.31 31.53 -16.52
N ILE A 43 9.58 31.27 -16.21
CA ILE A 43 9.99 30.23 -15.25
C ILE A 43 9.84 30.82 -13.84
N VAL A 44 9.08 30.13 -13.00
CA VAL A 44 8.73 30.58 -11.65
C VAL A 44 8.91 29.43 -10.66
N ASP A 45 9.52 29.74 -9.51
CA ASP A 45 9.71 28.83 -8.38
C ASP A 45 10.41 27.50 -8.71
N LEU A 46 11.25 27.48 -9.74
CA LEU A 46 12.11 26.33 -10.04
C LEU A 46 13.52 26.53 -9.48
N PRO A 47 14.17 25.47 -8.95
CA PRO A 47 15.56 25.54 -8.54
C PRO A 47 16.49 25.81 -9.74
N PRO A 48 17.74 26.27 -9.49
CA PRO A 48 18.62 26.72 -10.56
C PRO A 48 18.96 25.66 -11.61
N ASP A 49 19.14 24.41 -11.19
CA ASP A 49 19.43 23.26 -12.07
C ASP A 49 18.26 22.98 -13.04
N LEU A 50 17.03 22.94 -12.53
CA LEU A 50 15.83 22.79 -13.37
C LEU A 50 15.61 24.01 -14.27
N THR A 51 15.76 25.22 -13.74
CA THR A 51 15.65 26.46 -14.53
C THR A 51 16.59 26.44 -15.72
N CYS A 52 17.85 26.07 -15.50
CA CYS A 52 18.85 26.01 -16.57
C CYS A 52 18.60 24.85 -17.54
N ALA A 53 18.16 23.68 -17.05
CA ALA A 53 17.79 22.56 -17.91
C ALA A 53 16.63 22.91 -18.85
N VAL A 54 15.57 23.52 -18.32
CA VAL A 54 14.42 24.02 -19.11
C VAL A 54 14.89 25.05 -20.14
N ALA A 55 15.70 26.02 -19.73
CA ALA A 55 16.22 27.06 -20.62
C ALA A 55 17.02 26.49 -21.79
N ARG A 56 17.95 25.56 -21.53
CA ARG A 56 18.73 24.86 -22.56
C ARG A 56 17.83 24.08 -23.51
N GLN A 57 16.89 23.32 -22.97
CA GLN A 57 16.03 22.45 -23.77
C GLN A 57 15.10 23.25 -24.69
N VAL A 58 14.56 24.37 -24.20
CA VAL A 58 13.74 25.29 -25.00
C VAL A 58 14.56 25.94 -26.11
N ALA A 59 15.76 26.44 -25.80
CA ALA A 59 16.65 27.03 -26.80
C ALA A 59 17.07 26.02 -27.89
N ALA A 60 17.24 24.75 -27.52
CA ALA A 60 17.63 23.69 -28.44
C ALA A 60 16.47 23.20 -29.33
N ARG A 61 15.27 23.04 -28.76
CA ARG A 61 14.15 22.37 -29.43
C ARG A 61 13.17 23.31 -30.14
N ILE A 62 13.03 24.55 -29.68
CA ILE A 62 12.04 25.49 -30.23
C ILE A 62 12.76 26.48 -31.18
N PRO A 63 12.54 26.39 -32.51
CA PRO A 63 13.18 27.29 -33.45
C PRO A 63 12.83 28.75 -33.19
N GLY A 64 13.86 29.60 -33.12
CA GLY A 64 13.69 31.01 -32.82
C GLY A 64 13.20 31.26 -31.39
N ALA A 65 13.49 30.40 -30.41
CA ALA A 65 13.29 30.73 -29.01
C ALA A 65 14.29 31.81 -28.54
N GLU A 66 13.78 32.82 -27.82
CA GLU A 66 14.58 33.77 -27.07
C GLU A 66 14.47 33.43 -25.59
N VAL A 67 15.60 33.10 -24.97
CA VAL A 67 15.65 32.55 -23.60
C VAL A 67 16.53 33.43 -22.73
N TYR A 68 15.97 33.89 -21.60
CA TYR A 68 16.60 34.84 -20.69
C TYR A 68 16.45 34.44 -19.23
N VAL A 69 17.52 33.93 -18.61
CA VAL A 69 17.54 33.49 -17.22
C VAL A 69 18.18 34.56 -16.35
N ASN A 70 17.56 34.85 -15.21
CA ASN A 70 18.14 35.72 -14.21
C ASN A 70 19.45 35.12 -13.64
N PRO A 71 20.57 35.86 -13.61
CA PRO A 71 21.83 35.44 -13.01
C PRO A 71 21.75 34.87 -11.59
N ALA A 72 20.76 35.26 -10.79
CA ALA A 72 20.54 34.73 -9.44
C ALA A 72 19.88 33.33 -9.43
N LEU A 73 19.32 32.90 -10.55
CA LEU A 73 18.57 31.64 -10.71
C LEU A 73 19.28 30.64 -11.62
N GLN A 74 20.58 30.83 -11.90
CA GLN A 74 21.35 29.90 -12.73
C GLN A 74 22.30 29.00 -11.93
N ASP A 75 22.67 27.87 -12.53
CA ASP A 75 23.63 26.90 -12.02
C ASP A 75 25.05 27.09 -12.58
N GLY A 76 25.28 28.14 -13.39
CA GLY A 76 26.57 28.46 -14.01
C GLY A 76 26.82 27.77 -15.36
N THR A 77 25.86 27.01 -15.89
CA THR A 77 26.01 26.27 -17.15
C THR A 77 25.51 27.02 -18.39
N LEU A 78 24.83 28.16 -18.21
CA LEU A 78 24.25 28.93 -19.30
C LEU A 78 25.26 29.92 -19.90
N PRO A 79 25.26 30.11 -21.24
CA PRO A 79 26.08 31.13 -21.88
C PRO A 79 25.57 32.54 -21.51
N GLN A 80 26.48 33.53 -21.55
CA GLN A 80 26.13 34.94 -21.24
C GLN A 80 24.99 35.49 -22.11
N SER A 81 24.82 35.00 -23.34
CA SER A 81 23.72 35.40 -24.23
C SER A 81 22.33 35.02 -23.72
N MET A 82 22.24 34.04 -22.81
CA MET A 82 20.98 33.61 -22.19
C MET A 82 20.75 34.25 -20.82
N LEU A 83 21.63 35.15 -20.36
CA LEU A 83 21.50 35.77 -19.04
C LEU A 83 20.93 37.19 -19.16
N SER A 84 20.00 37.53 -18.28
CA SER A 84 19.42 38.88 -18.25
C SER A 84 18.90 39.27 -16.86
N ASN A 85 19.08 40.55 -16.50
CA ASN A 85 18.51 41.16 -15.29
C ASN A 85 17.27 42.03 -15.60
N TYR A 86 16.69 41.92 -16.79
CA TYR A 86 15.52 42.72 -17.16
C TYR A 86 14.25 42.26 -16.42
N SER A 87 13.30 43.18 -16.27
CA SER A 87 12.03 42.92 -15.61
C SER A 87 11.03 42.18 -16.51
N ALA A 88 10.01 41.57 -15.90
CA ALA A 88 8.91 40.93 -16.64
C ALA A 88 8.22 41.89 -17.63
N THR A 89 8.11 43.18 -17.28
CA THR A 89 7.54 44.24 -18.14
C THR A 89 8.36 44.44 -19.42
N HIS A 90 9.68 44.35 -19.34
CA HIS A 90 10.56 44.45 -20.51
C HIS A 90 10.25 43.32 -21.50
N PHE A 91 10.24 42.07 -21.05
CA PHE A 91 9.98 40.91 -21.91
C PHE A 91 8.55 40.90 -22.48
N ARG A 92 7.57 41.40 -21.72
CA ARG A 92 6.20 41.60 -22.22
C ARG A 92 6.17 42.53 -23.44
N ASN A 93 6.90 43.65 -23.38
CA ASN A 93 6.91 44.68 -24.42
C ASN A 93 7.92 44.43 -25.56
N MET A 94 8.79 43.43 -25.44
CA MET A 94 9.76 43.08 -26.47
C MET A 94 9.08 42.78 -27.82
N GLU A 95 9.46 43.47 -28.90
CA GLU A 95 8.84 43.28 -30.20
C GLU A 95 9.23 41.94 -30.83
N ARG A 96 8.30 41.29 -31.53
CA ARG A 96 8.58 40.10 -32.34
C ARG A 96 7.65 40.00 -33.54
N PRO A 97 8.12 39.39 -34.65
CA PRO A 97 7.24 38.97 -35.73
C PRO A 97 6.14 38.06 -35.19
N ALA A 98 4.90 38.36 -35.55
CA ALA A 98 3.73 37.59 -35.10
C ALA A 98 3.88 36.11 -35.51
N GLY A 99 3.72 35.20 -34.55
CA GLY A 99 3.70 33.75 -34.79
C GLY A 99 5.05 33.04 -34.92
N GLN A 100 6.19 33.69 -34.63
CA GLN A 100 7.51 33.02 -34.66
C GLN A 100 8.15 32.91 -33.26
N GLY A 101 8.39 31.66 -32.83
CA GLY A 101 9.11 31.28 -31.62
C GLY A 101 8.44 31.66 -30.29
N VAL A 102 9.19 31.49 -29.20
CA VAL A 102 8.76 31.81 -27.82
C VAL A 102 9.76 32.75 -27.15
N ILE A 103 9.27 33.63 -26.27
CA ILE A 103 10.12 34.29 -25.26
C ILE A 103 9.93 33.56 -23.94
N LEU A 104 11.02 32.97 -23.45
CA LEU A 104 11.08 32.34 -22.14
C LEU A 104 12.01 33.17 -21.25
N PHE A 105 11.54 33.55 -20.07
CA PHE A 105 12.39 34.29 -19.13
C PHE A 105 12.21 33.84 -17.68
N SER A 106 13.19 34.08 -16.82
CA SER A 106 13.04 33.92 -15.37
C SER A 106 13.25 35.25 -14.65
N VAL A 107 12.54 35.43 -13.54
CA VAL A 107 12.67 36.59 -12.64
C VAL A 107 12.70 36.08 -11.20
N THR A 108 13.40 36.79 -10.32
CA THR A 108 13.38 36.46 -8.89
C THR A 108 12.01 36.73 -8.27
N THR A 109 11.73 36.07 -7.15
CA THR A 109 10.45 36.19 -6.44
C THR A 109 10.18 37.62 -5.98
N ASP A 110 11.21 38.35 -5.55
CA ASP A 110 11.12 39.76 -5.18
C ASP A 110 10.63 40.65 -6.35
N HIS A 111 10.99 40.29 -7.59
CA HIS A 111 10.51 40.99 -8.79
C HIS A 111 9.10 40.55 -9.20
N LEU A 112 8.61 39.38 -8.78
CA LEU A 112 7.23 38.95 -9.02
C LEU A 112 6.25 39.78 -8.15
N ASP A 113 6.62 40.07 -6.90
CA ASP A 113 5.78 40.81 -5.95
C ASP A 113 5.56 42.29 -6.34
N VAL A 114 6.60 42.94 -6.89
CA VAL A 114 6.53 44.35 -7.32
C VAL A 114 5.70 44.53 -8.60
N VAL A 115 5.61 43.48 -9.43
CA VAL A 115 5.00 43.55 -10.78
C VAL A 115 3.77 42.65 -10.90
N GLY A 116 3.23 42.18 -9.76
CA GLY A 116 2.30 41.04 -9.66
C GLY A 116 1.03 41.09 -10.51
N ALA A 117 0.53 42.27 -10.90
CA ALA A 117 -0.60 42.40 -11.83
C ALA A 117 -0.23 42.00 -13.28
N THR A 118 1.01 42.26 -13.70
CA THR A 118 1.49 42.01 -15.08
C THR A 118 1.86 40.53 -15.27
N VAL A 119 2.33 39.87 -14.21
CA VAL A 119 2.81 38.48 -14.23
C VAL A 119 1.66 37.48 -14.28
N LYS A 120 0.51 37.77 -13.65
CA LYS A 120 -0.67 36.89 -13.68
C LYS A 120 -1.21 36.62 -15.09
N GLU A 121 -0.95 37.51 -16.04
CA GLU A 121 -1.32 37.34 -17.45
C GLU A 121 -0.28 36.56 -18.26
N ILE A 122 0.92 36.33 -17.70
CA ILE A 122 2.01 35.61 -18.35
C ILE A 122 1.92 34.12 -17.99
N LYS A 123 2.04 33.26 -19.00
CA LYS A 123 2.01 31.81 -18.80
C LYS A 123 3.24 31.36 -18.03
N GLN A 124 3.06 30.42 -17.11
CA GLN A 124 4.14 29.98 -16.23
C GLN A 124 4.61 28.56 -16.58
N ILE A 125 5.92 28.38 -16.42
CA ILE A 125 6.60 27.10 -16.21
C ILE A 125 6.97 27.07 -14.73
N SER A 126 6.14 26.39 -13.95
CA SER A 126 6.27 26.28 -12.49
C SER A 126 5.86 24.89 -12.03
N GLU A 127 6.17 24.55 -10.79
CA GLU A 127 5.79 23.27 -10.21
C GLU A 127 4.28 23.04 -10.26
N GLU A 128 3.48 24.02 -9.86
CA GLU A 128 2.01 23.95 -9.92
C GLU A 128 1.54 23.75 -11.36
N ALA A 129 2.04 24.57 -12.30
CA ALA A 129 1.61 24.54 -13.69
C ALA A 129 1.88 23.20 -14.37
N LEU A 130 3.03 22.57 -14.06
CA LEU A 130 3.43 21.29 -14.64
C LEU A 130 2.76 20.12 -13.93
N SER A 131 2.63 20.14 -12.60
CA SER A 131 1.97 19.07 -11.83
C SER A 131 0.48 18.94 -12.15
N GLN A 132 -0.20 20.05 -12.48
CA GLN A 132 -1.61 20.05 -12.88
C GLN A 132 -1.86 19.59 -14.33
N ALA A 133 -0.78 19.35 -15.10
CA ALA A 133 -0.83 18.94 -16.50
C ALA A 133 -0.30 17.50 -16.73
N PRO A 134 -0.81 16.47 -16.01
CA PRO A 134 -0.31 15.09 -16.10
C PRO A 134 -0.37 14.51 -17.53
N GLY A 135 -1.28 15.01 -18.36
CA GLY A 135 -1.39 14.61 -19.76
C GLY A 135 -0.13 14.90 -20.59
N LEU A 136 0.64 15.93 -20.25
CA LEU A 136 1.92 16.26 -20.90
C LEU A 136 3.04 15.31 -20.46
N TRP A 137 3.08 14.97 -19.17
CA TRP A 137 4.01 13.98 -18.64
C TRP A 137 3.82 12.62 -19.31
N ILE A 138 2.56 12.18 -19.41
CA ILE A 138 2.21 10.92 -20.10
C ILE A 138 2.68 10.95 -21.56
N SER A 139 2.51 12.07 -22.28
CA SER A 139 2.91 12.15 -23.69
C SER A 139 4.43 12.11 -23.90
N MET A 140 5.21 12.52 -22.90
CA MET A 140 6.67 12.46 -22.95
C MET A 140 7.23 11.08 -22.54
N CYS A 141 6.39 10.18 -22.06
CA CYS A 141 6.76 8.82 -21.69
C CYS A 141 6.42 7.83 -22.82
N PRO A 142 7.40 7.18 -23.48
CA PRO A 142 7.17 6.37 -24.68
C PRO A 142 6.16 5.23 -24.52
N GLU A 143 6.14 4.59 -23.36
CA GLU A 143 5.26 3.45 -23.07
C GLU A 143 3.88 3.90 -22.58
N LEU A 144 3.76 5.16 -22.12
CA LEU A 144 2.51 5.70 -21.58
C LEU A 144 1.74 6.56 -22.59
N LYS A 145 2.40 7.13 -23.60
CA LYS A 145 1.81 8.08 -24.54
C LYS A 145 0.58 7.52 -25.29
N ASP A 146 0.59 6.21 -25.56
CA ASP A 146 -0.44 5.50 -26.32
C ASP A 146 -1.46 4.78 -25.41
N LEU A 147 -1.52 5.13 -24.12
CA LEU A 147 -2.51 4.58 -23.20
C LEU A 147 -3.94 4.83 -23.72
N PRO A 148 -4.84 3.84 -23.61
CA PRO A 148 -6.26 4.04 -23.90
C PRO A 148 -6.81 5.25 -23.14
N ALA A 149 -7.66 6.06 -23.77
CA ALA A 149 -8.14 7.33 -23.21
C ALA A 149 -8.63 7.22 -21.75
N ARG A 150 -9.38 6.15 -21.43
CA ARG A 150 -9.85 5.89 -20.07
C ARG A 150 -8.73 5.60 -19.08
N HIS A 151 -7.69 4.85 -19.47
CA HIS A 151 -6.53 4.62 -18.61
C HIS A 151 -5.74 5.92 -18.42
N ARG A 152 -5.55 6.69 -19.49
CA ARG A 152 -4.93 8.02 -19.44
C ARG A 152 -5.67 8.93 -18.44
N ASP A 153 -6.99 8.98 -18.48
CA ASP A 153 -7.79 9.77 -17.52
C ASP A 153 -7.65 9.28 -16.07
N ASN A 154 -7.60 7.97 -15.84
CA ASN A 154 -7.34 7.42 -14.50
C ASN A 154 -5.95 7.81 -13.98
N VAL A 155 -4.92 7.70 -14.83
CA VAL A 155 -3.54 8.09 -14.48
C VAL A 155 -3.45 9.60 -14.23
N CYS A 156 -4.11 10.42 -15.05
CA CYS A 156 -4.20 11.87 -14.83
C CYS A 156 -4.82 12.20 -13.47
N ASN A 157 -5.93 11.55 -13.11
CA ASN A 157 -6.56 11.75 -11.80
C ASN A 157 -5.70 11.23 -10.65
N PHE A 158 -4.96 10.14 -10.85
CA PHE A 158 -4.01 9.61 -9.88
C PHE A 158 -2.89 10.62 -9.60
N VAL A 159 -2.23 11.15 -10.64
CA VAL A 159 -1.12 12.09 -10.51
C VAL A 159 -1.58 13.39 -9.83
N ARG A 160 -2.73 13.93 -10.23
CA ARG A 160 -3.33 15.09 -9.53
C ARG A 160 -3.69 14.76 -8.08
N GLY A 161 -4.17 13.55 -7.83
CA GLY A 161 -4.47 13.07 -6.48
C GLY A 161 -3.22 12.99 -5.62
N ALA A 162 -2.10 12.50 -6.16
CA ALA A 162 -0.81 12.44 -5.48
C ALA A 162 -0.30 13.84 -5.13
N PHE A 163 -0.41 14.79 -6.06
CA PHE A 163 -0.07 16.20 -5.79
C PHE A 163 -0.98 16.80 -4.71
N ALA A 164 -2.30 16.63 -4.82
CA ALA A 164 -3.27 17.12 -3.84
C ALA A 164 -3.13 16.48 -2.44
N ALA A 165 -2.57 15.26 -2.37
CA ALA A 165 -2.27 14.57 -1.12
C ALA A 165 -0.90 14.98 -0.52
N GLY A 166 -0.14 15.85 -1.19
CA GLY A 166 1.16 16.32 -0.73
C GLY A 166 2.29 15.30 -0.87
N LEU A 167 2.18 14.32 -1.76
CA LEU A 167 3.20 13.27 -1.93
C LEU A 167 4.47 13.78 -2.64
N VAL A 168 4.36 14.86 -3.42
CA VAL A 168 5.44 15.41 -4.25
C VAL A 168 6.32 16.35 -3.43
N VAL A 169 6.90 15.85 -2.32
CA VAL A 169 7.61 16.67 -1.32
C VAL A 169 8.95 17.24 -1.81
N ASP A 170 9.61 16.57 -2.75
CA ASP A 170 10.85 17.06 -3.38
C ASP A 170 10.58 17.72 -4.74
N GLY A 171 9.34 18.14 -4.99
CA GLY A 171 8.92 18.86 -6.18
C GLY A 171 8.97 18.05 -7.48
N LEU A 172 9.12 18.76 -8.60
CA LEU A 172 9.09 18.17 -9.95
C LEU A 172 10.07 17.01 -10.20
N PRO A 173 11.29 16.97 -9.64
CA PRO A 173 12.18 15.81 -9.78
C PRO A 173 11.55 14.52 -9.23
N MET A 174 10.81 14.59 -8.13
CA MET A 174 10.11 13.44 -7.56
C MET A 174 8.97 12.97 -8.47
N LEU A 175 8.15 13.89 -8.98
CA LEU A 175 7.11 13.57 -9.96
C LEU A 175 7.72 12.95 -11.23
N SER A 176 8.84 13.49 -11.69
CA SER A 176 9.54 12.98 -12.85
C SER A 176 10.06 11.55 -12.64
N LYS A 177 10.67 11.27 -11.48
CA LYS A 177 11.08 9.90 -11.11
C LYS A 177 9.89 8.96 -11.10
N PHE A 178 8.75 9.38 -10.54
CA PHE A 178 7.52 8.60 -10.58
C PHE A 178 7.09 8.28 -12.02
N MET A 179 7.08 9.27 -12.91
CA MET A 179 6.68 9.06 -14.32
C MET A 179 7.64 8.12 -15.07
N LEU A 180 8.95 8.24 -14.83
CA LEU A 180 9.96 7.34 -15.41
C LEU A 180 9.82 5.91 -14.88
N MET A 181 9.61 5.74 -13.57
CA MET A 181 9.34 4.44 -12.96
C MET A 181 8.05 3.83 -13.51
N LEU A 182 6.97 4.60 -13.59
CA LEU A 182 5.69 4.16 -14.16
C LEU A 182 5.86 3.70 -15.61
N ASN A 183 6.61 4.46 -16.42
CA ASN A 183 6.91 4.09 -17.80
C ASN A 183 7.65 2.74 -17.88
N SER A 184 8.70 2.55 -17.06
CA SER A 184 9.44 1.28 -17.02
C SER A 184 8.59 0.11 -16.51
N GLU A 185 7.78 0.33 -15.48
CA GLU A 185 6.93 -0.72 -14.90
C GLU A 185 5.77 -1.09 -15.82
N HIS A 186 5.26 -0.15 -16.62
CA HIS A 186 4.25 -0.45 -17.62
C HIS A 186 4.81 -1.23 -18.80
N GLN A 187 6.06 -0.95 -19.20
CA GLN A 187 6.76 -1.76 -20.20
C GLN A 187 6.86 -3.24 -19.77
N LYS A 188 7.15 -3.47 -18.48
CA LYS A 188 7.23 -4.83 -17.89
C LYS A 188 5.86 -5.44 -17.64
N ASN A 189 4.85 -4.62 -17.33
CA ASN A 189 3.51 -5.03 -16.96
C ASN A 189 2.47 -4.27 -17.80
N ALA A 190 1.78 -4.97 -18.69
CA ALA A 190 0.68 -4.38 -19.49
C ALA A 190 -0.49 -3.82 -18.65
N ARG A 191 -0.55 -4.13 -17.34
CA ARG A 191 -1.56 -3.61 -16.40
C ARG A 191 -1.09 -2.32 -15.75
N ILE A 192 -1.75 -1.21 -16.08
CA ILE A 192 -1.36 0.13 -15.62
C ILE A 192 -1.51 0.30 -14.11
N GLU A 193 -2.48 -0.36 -13.48
CA GLU A 193 -2.76 -0.30 -12.04
C GLU A 193 -1.64 -0.93 -11.23
N LYS A 194 -1.13 -2.06 -11.72
CA LYS A 194 0.04 -2.72 -11.14
C LYS A 194 1.31 -1.90 -11.37
N ALA A 195 1.45 -1.26 -12.53
CA ALA A 195 2.57 -0.37 -12.80
C ALA A 195 2.54 0.87 -11.89
N LEU A 196 1.36 1.46 -11.63
CA LEU A 196 1.15 2.54 -10.67
C LEU A 196 1.59 2.12 -9.26
N ASP A 197 1.16 0.94 -8.82
CA ASP A 197 1.48 0.40 -7.49
C ASP A 197 2.98 0.11 -7.32
N ASN A 198 3.64 -0.36 -8.39
CA ASN A 198 5.08 -0.58 -8.40
C ASN A 198 5.91 0.71 -8.52
N ALA A 199 5.32 1.80 -9.03
CA ALA A 199 5.98 3.10 -9.16
C ALA A 199 5.88 3.96 -7.88
N LEU A 200 5.08 3.55 -6.90
CA LEU A 200 4.94 4.19 -5.60
C LEU A 200 6.24 4.47 -4.82
N PRO A 201 7.36 3.73 -4.99
CA PRO A 201 8.61 4.06 -4.29
C PRO A 201 9.13 5.46 -4.59
N ALA A 202 8.81 6.03 -5.76
CA ALA A 202 9.12 7.42 -6.07
C ALA A 202 8.47 8.42 -5.09
N PHE A 203 7.32 8.07 -4.51
CA PHE A 203 6.63 8.84 -3.46
C PHE A 203 6.95 8.34 -2.06
N ARG A 204 8.08 7.63 -1.87
CA ARG A 204 8.50 7.06 -0.58
C ARG A 204 7.47 6.10 0.01
N ILE A 205 6.73 5.41 -0.86
CA ILE A 205 5.75 4.39 -0.48
C ILE A 205 6.22 3.04 -1.03
N PRO A 206 6.29 1.97 -0.22
CA PRO A 206 6.76 0.68 -0.72
C PRO A 206 5.98 0.16 -1.93
N ALA A 207 6.69 -0.46 -2.87
CA ALA A 207 6.08 -1.02 -4.09
C ALA A 207 4.99 -2.04 -3.74
N GLY A 208 3.80 -1.94 -4.34
CA GLY A 208 2.71 -2.88 -4.09
C GLY A 208 1.88 -2.58 -2.82
N ALA A 209 2.17 -1.50 -2.10
CA ALA A 209 1.45 -1.16 -0.87
C ALA A 209 0.01 -0.69 -1.13
N GLY A 210 -0.27 -0.12 -2.32
CA GLY A 210 -1.59 0.38 -2.69
C GLY A 210 -2.60 -0.71 -2.98
N ARG A 211 -2.15 -1.88 -3.49
CA ARG A 211 -3.00 -3.00 -3.92
C ARG A 211 -4.15 -2.55 -4.82
N PHE A 212 -3.82 -1.69 -5.78
CA PHE A 212 -4.82 -1.04 -6.62
C PHE A 212 -5.60 -2.08 -7.43
N LYS A 213 -6.93 -1.94 -7.40
CA LYS A 213 -7.83 -2.77 -8.22
C LYS A 213 -7.77 -2.30 -9.67
N ASP A 214 -8.02 -3.22 -10.58
CA ASP A 214 -8.16 -2.92 -12.00
C ASP A 214 -9.21 -1.82 -12.23
N PHE A 215 -8.90 -0.91 -13.13
CA PHE A 215 -9.82 0.12 -13.56
C PHE A 215 -10.98 -0.55 -14.29
N ALA A 216 -12.19 -0.34 -13.76
CA ALA A 216 -13.38 -0.90 -14.38
C ALA A 216 -13.50 -0.41 -15.84
N PRO A 217 -13.81 -1.30 -16.81
CA PRO A 217 -13.89 -0.92 -18.22
C PRO A 217 -15.03 0.07 -18.50
N LYS A 218 -16.03 0.14 -17.61
CA LYS A 218 -17.17 1.05 -17.66
C LYS A 218 -17.43 1.65 -16.28
N GLY A 219 -18.20 2.74 -16.23
CA GLY A 219 -18.57 3.43 -14.98
C GLY A 219 -17.71 4.66 -14.69
N ARG A 220 -17.91 5.25 -13.51
CA ARG A 220 -17.24 6.50 -13.10
C ARG A 220 -15.76 6.26 -12.83
N ILE A 221 -14.91 7.08 -13.44
CA ILE A 221 -13.48 7.15 -13.16
C ILE A 221 -13.28 7.68 -11.74
N LYS A 222 -12.34 7.12 -10.99
CA LYS A 222 -12.04 7.58 -9.62
C LYS A 222 -11.57 9.03 -9.68
N SER A 223 -12.16 9.88 -8.85
CA SER A 223 -11.88 11.32 -8.87
C SER A 223 -10.56 11.65 -8.18
N VAL A 224 -10.08 12.88 -8.39
CA VAL A 224 -8.84 13.39 -7.79
C VAL A 224 -8.92 13.35 -6.26
N GLU A 225 -10.06 13.72 -5.69
CA GLU A 225 -10.26 13.79 -4.23
C GLU A 225 -10.17 12.39 -3.61
N LYS A 226 -10.79 11.38 -4.23
CA LYS A 226 -10.72 9.99 -3.76
C LYS A 226 -9.31 9.40 -3.90
N TRP A 227 -8.57 9.82 -4.92
CA TRP A 227 -7.17 9.44 -5.04
C TRP A 227 -6.32 10.10 -3.95
N SER A 228 -6.54 11.39 -3.70
CA SER A 228 -5.86 12.12 -2.63
C SER A 228 -6.09 11.46 -1.26
N GLU A 229 -7.34 11.18 -0.89
CA GLU A 229 -7.68 10.48 0.36
C GLU A 229 -6.95 9.13 0.51
N GLU A 230 -7.03 8.28 -0.52
CA GLU A 230 -6.41 6.94 -0.47
C GLU A 230 -4.88 7.02 -0.43
N LEU A 231 -4.28 7.95 -1.18
CA LEU A 231 -2.82 8.14 -1.24
C LEU A 231 -2.28 8.77 0.05
N SER A 232 -3.00 9.70 0.67
CA SER A 232 -2.61 10.25 1.99
C SER A 232 -2.65 9.16 3.07
N GLU A 233 -3.68 8.32 3.11
CA GLU A 233 -3.73 7.21 4.05
C GLU A 233 -2.61 6.19 3.82
N LEU A 234 -2.33 5.90 2.56
CA LEU A 234 -1.27 4.99 2.16
C LEU A 234 0.11 5.54 2.55
N HIS A 235 0.35 6.81 2.25
CA HIS A 235 1.59 7.51 2.59
C HIS A 235 1.83 7.50 4.10
N ARG A 236 0.82 7.84 4.92
CA ARG A 236 0.94 7.81 6.38
C ARG A 236 1.35 6.43 6.90
N LYS A 237 0.71 5.37 6.42
CA LYS A 237 1.05 3.99 6.82
C LYS A 237 2.46 3.59 6.39
N ALA A 238 2.84 3.96 5.17
CA ALA A 238 4.17 3.72 4.63
C ALA A 238 5.24 4.51 5.40
N GLU A 239 4.95 5.75 5.78
CA GLU A 239 5.82 6.60 6.57
C GLU A 239 6.04 5.97 7.94
N ASP A 240 4.99 5.63 8.70
CA ASP A 240 5.17 4.98 10.00
C ASP A 240 6.01 3.71 9.90
N ALA A 241 5.75 2.91 8.88
CA ALA A 241 6.50 1.70 8.57
C ALA A 241 7.99 1.95 8.28
N LEU A 242 8.32 2.91 7.41
CA LEU A 242 9.70 3.24 7.00
C LEU A 242 10.47 4.05 8.06
N TYR A 243 9.77 4.69 8.98
CA TYR A 243 10.34 5.35 10.15
C TYR A 243 10.37 4.44 11.39
N LEU A 244 10.02 3.16 11.22
CA LEU A 244 9.99 2.15 12.28
C LEU A 244 9.13 2.60 13.48
N ARG A 245 7.93 3.11 13.21
CA ARG A 245 6.92 3.54 14.17
C ARG A 245 5.69 2.65 14.09
N ASN A 246 4.96 2.53 15.20
CA ASN A 246 3.63 1.94 15.20
C ASN A 246 2.55 2.95 14.76
N ASP A 247 1.30 2.50 14.73
CA ASP A 247 0.11 3.29 14.40
C ASP A 247 -0.16 4.49 15.32
N ARG A 248 0.52 4.55 16.48
CA ARG A 248 0.48 5.65 17.44
C ARG A 248 1.72 6.56 17.35
N GLY A 249 2.61 6.31 16.38
CA GLY A 249 3.85 7.06 16.21
C GLY A 249 4.97 6.70 17.19
N ALA A 250 4.81 5.66 18.02
CA ALA A 250 5.86 5.23 18.95
C ALA A 250 6.87 4.33 18.23
N PRO A 251 8.18 4.41 18.55
CA PRO A 251 9.21 3.57 17.94
C PRO A 251 8.93 2.08 18.13
N LEU A 252 9.22 1.28 17.10
CA LEU A 252 9.20 -0.17 17.15
C LEU A 252 10.48 -0.71 17.80
N ASP A 253 10.37 -1.87 18.44
CA ASP A 253 11.52 -2.56 19.02
C ASP A 253 12.37 -3.19 17.91
N ARG A 254 13.58 -2.67 17.72
CA ARG A 254 14.53 -3.11 16.70
C ARG A 254 15.05 -4.53 16.94
N GLY A 255 15.13 -4.99 18.19
CA GLY A 255 15.48 -6.36 18.53
C GLY A 255 14.42 -7.34 18.02
N VAL A 256 13.15 -7.04 18.31
CA VAL A 256 12.01 -7.84 17.84
C VAL A 256 11.92 -7.86 16.32
N LEU A 257 12.14 -6.72 15.66
CA LEU A 257 12.16 -6.64 14.20
C LEU A 257 13.26 -7.53 13.61
N ARG A 258 14.46 -7.52 14.21
CA ARG A 258 15.60 -8.34 13.75
C ARG A 258 15.30 -9.84 13.86
N GLU A 259 14.77 -10.28 15.00
CA GLU A 259 14.35 -11.67 15.19
C GLU A 259 13.31 -12.07 14.16
N ARG A 260 12.32 -11.21 13.91
CA ARG A 260 11.26 -11.46 12.94
C ARG A 260 11.77 -11.56 11.50
N ILE A 261 12.71 -10.71 11.12
CA ILE A 261 13.37 -10.80 9.81
C ILE A 261 14.10 -12.15 9.68
N GLY A 262 14.82 -12.56 10.73
CA GLY A 262 15.48 -13.87 10.80
C GLY A 262 14.50 -15.04 10.66
N GLU A 263 13.36 -15.00 11.34
CA GLU A 263 12.30 -16.00 11.23
C GLU A 263 11.71 -16.09 9.81
N LEU A 264 11.42 -14.94 9.19
CA LEU A 264 10.84 -14.91 7.84
C LEU A 264 11.84 -15.44 6.81
N PHE A 265 13.12 -15.14 6.98
CA PHE A 265 14.19 -15.69 6.15
C PHE A 265 14.34 -17.21 6.35
N ALA A 266 14.41 -17.69 7.60
CA ALA A 266 14.53 -19.12 7.92
C ALA A 266 13.36 -19.95 7.36
N ASN A 267 12.16 -19.36 7.29
CA ASN A 267 10.96 -19.98 6.72
C ASN A 267 10.81 -19.77 5.20
N ALA A 268 11.87 -19.33 4.50
CA ALA A 268 11.89 -19.09 3.06
C ALA A 268 10.79 -18.12 2.55
N ARG A 269 10.33 -17.19 3.39
CA ARG A 269 9.33 -16.17 3.02
C ARG A 269 9.95 -14.89 2.47
N MET A 270 11.28 -14.82 2.42
CA MET A 270 12.08 -13.67 2.01
C MET A 270 13.43 -14.15 1.46
N ARG A 271 13.96 -13.44 0.46
CA ARG A 271 15.29 -13.70 -0.11
C ARG A 271 16.39 -13.01 0.69
N ARG A 272 17.65 -13.41 0.50
CA ARG A 272 18.79 -12.84 1.22
C ARG A 272 18.94 -11.34 0.93
N GLU A 273 18.76 -10.92 -0.32
CA GLU A 273 18.89 -9.51 -0.70
C GLU A 273 17.81 -8.64 -0.03
N GLU A 274 16.60 -9.18 0.11
CA GLU A 274 15.48 -8.51 0.79
C GLU A 274 15.73 -8.41 2.30
N MET A 275 16.30 -9.48 2.90
CA MET A 275 16.72 -9.51 4.30
C MET A 275 17.79 -8.45 4.58
N ASP A 276 18.82 -8.37 3.74
CA ASP A 276 19.93 -7.44 3.91
C ASP A 276 19.45 -5.98 3.89
N VAL A 277 18.53 -5.64 3.00
CA VAL A 277 17.90 -4.29 2.94
C VAL A 277 17.10 -4.00 4.21
N LEU A 278 16.33 -4.97 4.70
CA LEU A 278 15.52 -4.81 5.91
C LEU A 278 16.36 -4.69 7.18
N ILE A 279 17.44 -5.47 7.28
CA ILE A 279 18.39 -5.37 8.39
C ILE A 279 19.09 -4.01 8.34
N ALA A 280 19.51 -3.55 7.15
CA ALA A 280 20.09 -2.22 7.00
C ALA A 280 19.13 -1.10 7.42
N LEU A 281 17.82 -1.24 7.18
CA LEU A 281 16.81 -0.31 7.70
C LEU A 281 16.72 -0.35 9.23
N VAL A 282 16.66 -1.55 9.83
CA VAL A 282 16.53 -1.73 11.29
C VAL A 282 17.76 -1.24 12.04
N ASP A 283 18.95 -1.43 11.46
CA ASP A 283 20.24 -1.04 12.04
C ASP A 283 20.60 0.43 11.77
N ASP A 284 19.79 1.17 11.00
CA ASP A 284 20.02 2.59 10.75
C ASP A 284 19.58 3.46 11.94
N ASP A 285 20.54 3.74 12.83
CA ASP A 285 20.39 4.66 13.96
C ASP A 285 20.14 6.12 13.57
N SER A 286 20.33 6.49 12.29
CA SER A 286 20.18 7.85 11.80
C SER A 286 18.76 8.21 11.32
N ILE A 287 17.84 7.24 11.36
CA ILE A 287 16.42 7.44 11.03
C ILE A 287 15.78 8.36 12.09
N GLN A 288 15.36 9.54 11.64
CA GLN A 288 14.72 10.57 12.47
C GLN A 288 13.65 11.26 11.63
N ALA A 289 12.56 11.70 12.27
CA ALA A 289 11.45 12.38 11.60
C ALA A 289 11.94 13.50 10.66
N GLY A 290 11.45 13.50 9.42
CA GLY A 290 11.79 14.50 8.41
C GLY A 290 13.11 14.28 7.67
N SER A 291 13.89 13.25 7.99
CA SER A 291 15.09 12.88 7.24
C SER A 291 14.86 11.60 6.43
N TRP A 292 15.05 11.69 5.11
CA TRP A 292 15.00 10.54 4.21
C TRP A 292 16.40 9.93 4.03
N ARG A 293 16.54 8.66 4.37
CA ARG A 293 17.83 7.93 4.37
C ARG A 293 17.93 6.93 3.21
N PRO A 294 19.16 6.60 2.76
CA PRO A 294 19.37 5.56 1.76
C PRO A 294 18.81 4.18 2.18
N SER A 295 18.79 3.87 3.47
CA SER A 295 18.18 2.66 4.02
C SER A 295 16.67 2.62 3.79
N GLN A 296 15.98 3.75 4.00
CA GLN A 296 14.55 3.92 3.74
C GLN A 296 14.24 3.90 2.24
N GLU A 297 15.07 4.55 1.42
CA GLU A 297 15.01 4.50 -0.04
C GLU A 297 15.10 3.04 -0.55
N ALA A 298 16.06 2.27 -0.04
CA ALA A 298 16.21 0.86 -0.39
C ALA A 298 15.02 0.02 0.07
N ALA A 299 14.53 0.24 1.29
CA ALA A 299 13.37 -0.47 1.84
C ALA A 299 12.07 -0.17 1.07
N ALA A 300 11.86 1.08 0.64
CA ALA A 300 10.71 1.46 -0.18
C ALA A 300 10.72 0.77 -1.55
N ARG A 301 11.87 0.36 -2.08
CA ARG A 301 11.95 -0.42 -3.32
C ARG A 301 11.58 -1.89 -3.14
N LEU A 302 11.48 -2.38 -1.90
CA LEU A 302 10.99 -3.73 -1.63
C LEU A 302 9.48 -3.81 -1.86
N ARG A 303 9.02 -5.02 -2.23
CA ARG A 303 7.60 -5.30 -2.34
C ARG A 303 6.95 -5.30 -0.95
N TRP A 304 5.78 -4.69 -0.86
CA TRP A 304 5.02 -4.59 0.39
C TRP A 304 4.68 -5.97 0.97
N GLU A 305 4.50 -7.01 0.16
CA GLU A 305 4.26 -8.38 0.66
C GLU A 305 5.43 -8.96 1.47
N VAL A 306 6.65 -8.45 1.25
CA VAL A 306 7.86 -8.85 1.99
C VAL A 306 8.02 -7.97 3.23
N PHE A 307 7.69 -6.69 3.12
CA PHE A 307 7.86 -5.67 4.16
C PHE A 307 6.75 -5.74 5.24
N GLU A 308 5.50 -5.90 4.83
CA GLU A 308 4.33 -5.91 5.71
C GLU A 308 4.38 -6.99 6.81
N PRO A 309 4.81 -8.24 6.55
CA PRO A 309 4.91 -9.28 7.58
C PRO A 309 5.94 -9.00 8.68
N VAL A 310 6.95 -8.17 8.41
CA VAL A 310 7.96 -7.72 9.38
C VAL A 310 7.31 -6.73 10.36
N LEU A 311 6.51 -5.81 9.82
CA LEU A 311 5.86 -4.73 10.58
C LEU A 311 4.58 -5.13 11.29
N LYS A 312 3.93 -6.19 10.80
CA LYS A 312 2.92 -6.92 11.56
C LYS A 312 3.62 -7.66 12.69
N ILE A 313 4.13 -6.88 13.66
CA ILE A 313 4.26 -7.25 15.06
C ILE A 313 2.82 -7.40 15.55
N SER A 314 2.16 -8.43 15.02
CA SER A 314 0.98 -9.00 15.61
C SER A 314 1.31 -9.08 17.09
N LYS A 315 0.41 -8.60 17.94
CA LYS A 315 0.22 -9.21 19.25
C LYS A 315 -0.17 -10.68 19.03
N ALA A 316 0.73 -11.47 18.45
CA ALA A 316 0.98 -12.78 18.96
C ALA A 316 1.62 -12.48 20.31
N ALA A 317 0.80 -12.07 21.28
CA ALA A 317 0.92 -12.71 22.57
C ALA A 317 0.99 -14.17 22.20
N THR A 318 2.18 -14.75 22.31
CA THR A 318 2.43 -16.18 22.23
C THR A 318 1.23 -16.78 22.92
N ARG A 319 0.29 -17.35 22.15
CA ARG A 319 -1.04 -17.68 22.69
C ARG A 319 -0.74 -18.63 23.82
N ILE A 320 -0.89 -18.16 25.07
CA ILE A 320 -0.42 -18.89 26.25
C ILE A 320 -0.94 -20.30 26.08
N LYS A 321 -0.06 -21.31 26.10
CA LYS A 321 -0.44 -22.69 25.77
C LYS A 321 -1.59 -23.13 26.68
N LEU A 322 -2.42 -24.08 26.24
CA LEU A 322 -3.59 -24.51 27.01
C LEU A 322 -3.19 -24.99 28.42
N SER A 323 -2.08 -25.73 28.53
CA SER A 323 -1.47 -26.17 29.78
C SER A 323 -1.09 -25.00 30.71
N GLN A 324 -0.38 -24.00 30.17
CA GLN A 324 0.06 -22.81 30.90
C GLN A 324 -1.11 -21.92 31.35
N ALA A 325 -2.11 -21.73 30.48
CA ALA A 325 -3.29 -20.94 30.78
C ALA A 325 -4.13 -21.60 31.88
N SER A 326 -4.24 -22.92 31.85
CA SER A 326 -4.94 -23.71 32.87
C SER A 326 -4.18 -23.70 34.19
N SER A 327 -2.86 -23.92 34.17
CA SER A 327 -2.01 -23.87 35.38
C SER A 327 -2.10 -22.51 36.08
N LEU A 328 -2.05 -21.41 35.31
CA LEU A 328 -2.18 -20.06 35.86
C LEU A 328 -3.57 -19.81 36.46
N PHE A 329 -4.63 -20.27 35.78
CA PHE A 329 -6.01 -20.14 36.26
C PHE A 329 -6.21 -20.82 37.62
N PHE A 330 -5.77 -22.08 37.75
CA PHE A 330 -5.91 -22.83 39.00
C PHE A 330 -4.98 -22.29 40.09
N LYS A 331 -3.72 -21.94 39.79
CA LYS A 331 -2.82 -21.33 40.79
C LYS A 331 -3.35 -20.03 41.37
N THR A 332 -4.03 -19.22 40.54
CA THR A 332 -4.52 -17.89 40.95
C THR A 332 -5.84 -17.97 41.69
N ASN A 333 -6.79 -18.77 41.20
CA ASN A 333 -8.16 -18.78 41.72
C ASN A 333 -8.43 -19.96 42.67
N PHE A 334 -7.70 -21.07 42.52
CA PHE A 334 -7.99 -22.34 43.19
C PHE A 334 -6.71 -23.14 43.56
N PRO A 335 -5.78 -22.56 44.36
CA PRO A 335 -4.43 -23.09 44.53
C PRO A 335 -4.34 -24.49 45.17
N ALA A 336 -5.40 -24.93 45.86
CA ALA A 336 -5.45 -26.22 46.55
C ALA A 336 -6.32 -27.28 45.85
N VAL A 337 -6.87 -26.98 44.67
CA VAL A 337 -7.87 -27.84 43.98
C VAL A 337 -7.23 -28.85 43.02
N LEU A 338 -5.99 -28.60 42.58
CA LEU A 338 -5.26 -29.51 41.71
C LEU A 338 -4.55 -30.59 42.52
N GLU A 339 -4.76 -31.86 42.15
CA GLU A 339 -3.98 -33.00 42.62
C GLU A 339 -2.58 -33.02 41.96
N GLU A 340 -1.65 -33.82 42.48
CA GLU A 340 -0.27 -33.83 41.97
C GLU A 340 -0.20 -34.39 40.54
N GLU A 341 -1.06 -35.35 40.21
CA GLU A 341 -1.19 -35.94 38.87
C GLU A 341 -1.66 -34.89 37.85
N ASP A 342 -2.62 -34.04 38.25
CA ASP A 342 -3.15 -32.96 37.42
C ASP A 342 -2.14 -31.81 37.23
N LYS A 343 -1.34 -31.54 38.26
CA LYS A 343 -0.22 -30.59 38.14
C LYS A 343 0.82 -31.08 37.15
N HIS A 344 1.17 -32.36 37.23
CA HIS A 344 2.12 -32.99 36.30
C HIS A 344 1.59 -33.00 34.85
N LEU A 345 0.29 -33.21 34.64
CA LEU A 345 -0.35 -33.06 33.33
C LEU A 345 -0.17 -31.64 32.77
N LEU A 346 -0.43 -30.62 33.58
CA LEU A 346 -0.33 -29.21 33.17
C LEU A 346 1.12 -28.67 33.08
N GLU A 347 2.09 -29.38 33.64
CA GLU A 347 3.51 -29.11 33.43
C GLU A 347 3.98 -29.57 32.04
N ASN A 348 3.32 -30.58 31.47
CA ASN A 348 3.53 -31.01 30.11
C ASN A 348 2.78 -30.11 29.11
N ASP A 349 3.35 -29.94 27.93
CA ASP A 349 2.73 -29.13 26.87
C ASP A 349 1.57 -29.88 26.22
N ILE A 350 0.34 -29.40 26.42
CA ILE A 350 -0.85 -29.90 25.73
C ILE A 350 -0.84 -29.42 24.27
N ILE A 351 -0.86 -30.37 23.33
CA ILE A 351 -0.82 -30.10 21.89
C ILE A 351 -2.26 -30.00 21.35
N GLU A 352 -2.82 -28.79 21.33
CA GLU A 352 -4.20 -28.51 20.88
C GLU A 352 -4.54 -28.93 19.43
N THR A 353 -3.55 -29.32 18.62
CA THR A 353 -3.73 -29.80 17.25
C THR A 353 -3.89 -31.32 17.14
N GLY A 354 -3.63 -32.06 18.21
CA GLY A 354 -3.78 -33.52 18.27
C GLY A 354 -5.15 -33.95 18.82
N GLU A 355 -5.38 -35.26 18.86
CA GLU A 355 -6.48 -35.82 19.63
C GLU A 355 -6.13 -35.80 21.12
N ALA A 356 -7.09 -35.40 21.96
CA ALA A 356 -6.91 -35.45 23.39
C ALA A 356 -6.72 -36.89 23.86
N ASP A 357 -5.77 -37.13 24.76
CA ASP A 357 -5.61 -38.43 25.41
C ASP A 357 -6.61 -38.62 26.57
N ASP A 358 -6.61 -39.81 27.18
CA ASP A 358 -7.57 -40.14 28.24
C ASP A 358 -7.33 -39.28 29.51
N ALA A 359 -6.09 -38.92 29.81
CA ALA A 359 -5.75 -38.10 30.98
C ALA A 359 -6.18 -36.63 30.78
N GLU A 360 -6.03 -36.08 29.58
CA GLU A 360 -6.51 -34.76 29.21
C GLU A 360 -8.04 -34.67 29.22
N ARG A 361 -8.73 -35.73 28.77
CA ARG A 361 -10.19 -35.84 28.87
C ARG A 361 -10.67 -35.92 30.31
N GLU A 362 -10.04 -36.78 31.12
CA GLU A 362 -10.37 -36.95 32.53
C GLU A 362 -10.18 -35.63 33.30
N PHE A 363 -9.06 -34.95 33.08
CA PHE A 363 -8.79 -33.61 33.64
C PHE A 363 -9.91 -32.62 33.27
N PHE A 364 -10.29 -32.56 31.99
CA PHE A 364 -11.34 -31.65 31.56
C PHE A 364 -12.69 -31.94 32.22
N PHE A 365 -13.13 -33.20 32.25
CA PHE A 365 -14.41 -33.57 32.87
C PHE A 365 -14.41 -33.36 34.39
N LYS A 366 -13.29 -33.68 35.06
CA LYS A 366 -13.10 -33.48 36.51
C LYS A 366 -13.23 -32.00 36.91
N TYR A 367 -12.66 -31.09 36.11
CA TYR A 367 -12.60 -29.66 36.44
C TYR A 367 -13.52 -28.76 35.61
N ARG A 368 -14.42 -29.33 34.81
CA ARG A 368 -15.29 -28.60 33.87
C ARG A 368 -16.10 -27.49 34.55
N GLU A 369 -16.67 -27.77 35.72
CA GLU A 369 -17.48 -26.80 36.45
C GLU A 369 -16.65 -25.62 36.95
N THR A 370 -15.43 -25.88 37.43
CA THR A 370 -14.48 -24.84 37.86
C THR A 370 -14.02 -23.98 36.67
N LEU A 371 -13.79 -24.60 35.50
CA LEU A 371 -13.43 -23.89 34.27
C LEU A 371 -14.52 -22.93 33.75
N LYS A 372 -15.79 -23.06 34.18
CA LYS A 372 -16.87 -22.14 33.79
C LYS A 372 -16.64 -20.69 34.22
N GLU A 373 -15.83 -20.46 35.25
CA GLU A 373 -15.47 -19.10 35.70
C GLU A 373 -14.65 -18.34 34.66
N ASP A 374 -13.82 -19.05 33.89
CA ASP A 374 -13.17 -18.49 32.69
C ASP A 374 -13.80 -19.07 31.41
N LYS A 375 -14.84 -18.37 30.93
CA LYS A 375 -15.56 -18.72 29.70
C LYS A 375 -14.66 -18.84 28.46
N LYS A 376 -13.50 -18.18 28.41
CA LYS A 376 -12.58 -18.28 27.28
C LYS A 376 -11.74 -19.56 27.38
N LEU A 377 -11.27 -19.89 28.58
CA LEU A 377 -10.52 -21.12 28.83
C LEU A 377 -11.40 -22.36 28.66
N LEU A 378 -12.63 -22.34 29.17
CA LEU A 378 -13.61 -23.41 28.98
C LEU A 378 -13.84 -23.70 27.49
N LYS A 379 -14.15 -22.66 26.69
CA LYS A 379 -14.37 -22.82 25.25
C LYS A 379 -13.18 -23.42 24.52
N ARG A 380 -11.96 -23.12 24.97
CA ARG A 380 -10.72 -23.62 24.39
C ARG A 380 -10.53 -25.11 24.72
N TRP A 381 -10.82 -25.51 25.94
CA TRP A 381 -10.86 -26.92 26.33
C TRP A 381 -11.97 -27.69 25.61
N GLU A 382 -13.18 -27.15 25.52
CA GLU A 382 -14.29 -27.78 24.78
C GLU A 382 -13.91 -27.97 23.30
N ALA A 383 -13.26 -26.97 22.69
CA ALA A 383 -12.78 -27.06 21.32
C ALA A 383 -11.55 -27.97 21.14
N PHE A 384 -10.88 -28.38 22.20
CA PHE A 384 -9.78 -29.36 22.15
C PHE A 384 -10.32 -30.78 22.35
N ILE A 385 -11.15 -30.99 23.39
CA ILE A 385 -11.72 -32.29 23.75
C ILE A 385 -12.77 -32.78 22.76
N PHE A 386 -13.67 -31.90 22.30
CA PHE A 386 -14.82 -32.30 21.49
C PHE A 386 -14.61 -32.13 19.99
N ARG A 387 -13.49 -31.55 19.58
CA ARG A 387 -13.26 -31.27 18.16
C ARG A 387 -12.60 -32.46 17.47
N LYS A 388 -13.38 -33.53 17.31
CA LYS A 388 -13.06 -34.60 16.36
C LYS A 388 -13.26 -34.02 14.96
N THR A 389 -12.17 -33.79 14.23
CA THR A 389 -12.25 -33.31 12.84
C THR A 389 -12.11 -34.53 11.94
N GLU A 390 -13.25 -35.03 11.45
CA GLU A 390 -13.27 -36.15 10.51
C GLU A 390 -13.61 -35.64 9.10
N GLU A 391 -12.85 -36.09 8.10
CA GLU A 391 -13.16 -35.82 6.71
C GLU A 391 -14.13 -36.87 6.17
N HIS A 392 -15.26 -36.42 5.64
CA HIS A 392 -16.28 -37.28 5.06
C HIS A 392 -16.52 -36.94 3.59
N PRO A 393 -16.86 -37.94 2.74
CA PRO A 393 -17.06 -37.74 1.31
C PRO A 393 -18.26 -36.83 0.99
N ASN A 394 -19.24 -36.72 1.89
CA ASN A 394 -20.33 -35.75 1.77
C ASN A 394 -20.93 -35.36 3.14
N LEU A 395 -21.66 -34.25 3.17
CA LEU A 395 -22.27 -33.68 4.38
C LEU A 395 -23.24 -34.64 5.07
N LEU A 396 -24.05 -35.39 4.30
CA LEU A 396 -25.02 -36.31 4.86
C LEU A 396 -24.34 -37.48 5.58
N SER A 397 -23.29 -38.06 4.98
CA SER A 397 -22.51 -39.11 5.63
C SER A 397 -21.88 -38.64 6.94
N GLY A 398 -21.36 -37.41 6.98
CA GLY A 398 -20.79 -36.86 8.20
C GLY A 398 -21.84 -36.62 9.29
N ILE A 399 -23.02 -36.11 8.92
CA ILE A 399 -24.13 -35.92 9.88
C ILE A 399 -24.61 -37.27 10.45
N LEU A 400 -24.75 -38.30 9.61
CA LEU A 400 -25.22 -39.62 10.04
C LEU A 400 -24.20 -40.34 10.93
N LEU A 401 -22.90 -40.24 10.62
CA LEU A 401 -21.84 -40.79 11.46
C LEU A 401 -21.77 -40.05 12.81
N ALA A 402 -21.82 -38.72 12.80
CA ALA A 402 -21.86 -37.93 14.03
C ALA A 402 -23.10 -38.26 14.89
N ALA A 403 -24.25 -38.53 14.26
CA ALA A 403 -25.45 -38.97 14.96
C ALA A 403 -25.27 -40.39 15.55
N ALA A 404 -24.68 -41.31 14.80
CA ALA A 404 -24.41 -42.67 15.27
C ALA A 404 -23.42 -42.70 16.45
N ASP A 405 -22.35 -41.90 16.37
CA ASP A 405 -21.38 -41.73 17.45
C ASP A 405 -22.05 -41.15 18.70
N LEU A 406 -22.91 -40.14 18.53
CA LEU A 406 -23.65 -39.55 19.63
C LEU A 406 -24.59 -40.55 20.31
N VAL A 407 -25.26 -41.41 19.53
CA VAL A 407 -26.10 -42.50 20.06
C VAL A 407 -25.26 -43.56 20.77
N GLY A 408 -24.08 -43.89 20.25
CA GLY A 408 -23.15 -44.84 20.87
C GLY A 408 -22.52 -44.32 22.16
N ALA A 409 -22.44 -43.00 22.34
CA ALA A 409 -21.83 -42.35 23.50
C ALA A 409 -22.79 -42.10 24.67
N VAL A 410 -24.09 -42.36 24.51
CA VAL A 410 -25.09 -42.17 25.59
C VAL A 410 -25.52 -43.50 26.19
N ASP A 411 -25.41 -43.62 27.52
CA ASP A 411 -25.76 -44.85 28.25
C ASP A 411 -27.27 -45.17 28.22
N ALA A 412 -28.12 -44.15 28.04
CA ALA A 412 -29.56 -44.31 27.94
C ALA A 412 -30.18 -43.26 26.99
N MET A 413 -30.98 -43.72 26.03
CA MET A 413 -31.70 -42.85 25.10
C MET A 413 -32.94 -42.23 25.76
N PRO A 414 -33.22 -40.94 25.52
CA PRO A 414 -34.45 -40.30 25.99
C PRO A 414 -35.69 -40.88 25.28
N GLU A 415 -36.87 -40.78 25.90
CA GLU A 415 -38.13 -41.34 25.35
C GLU A 415 -38.49 -40.82 23.95
N LYS A 416 -37.99 -39.63 23.58
CA LYS A 416 -38.13 -39.01 22.24
C LYS A 416 -36.80 -38.36 21.84
N PRO A 417 -35.85 -39.12 21.26
CA PRO A 417 -34.54 -38.57 20.91
C PRO A 417 -34.67 -37.63 19.71
N VAL A 418 -34.23 -36.38 19.90
CA VAL A 418 -34.20 -35.35 18.86
C VAL A 418 -32.75 -34.91 18.66
N LEU A 419 -32.24 -35.04 17.43
CA LEU A 419 -30.93 -34.51 17.06
C LEU A 419 -31.10 -33.07 16.55
N ILE A 420 -30.47 -32.12 17.23
CA ILE A 420 -30.52 -30.70 16.84
C ILE A 420 -29.21 -30.32 16.16
N LEU A 421 -29.28 -30.00 14.87
CA LEU A 421 -28.16 -29.47 14.09
C LEU A 421 -28.25 -27.95 14.02
N ARG A 422 -27.28 -27.26 14.63
CA ARG A 422 -27.23 -25.79 14.63
C ARG A 422 -25.94 -25.28 13.99
N LEU A 423 -26.08 -24.36 13.05
CA LEU A 423 -24.96 -23.57 12.54
C LEU A 423 -24.67 -22.42 13.51
N GLU A 424 -23.50 -22.43 14.14
CA GLU A 424 -23.12 -21.37 15.07
C GLU A 424 -22.96 -20.03 14.35
N GLY A 425 -23.68 -19.00 14.82
CA GLY A 425 -23.63 -17.64 14.28
C GLY A 425 -24.52 -17.38 13.06
N ALA A 426 -25.25 -18.40 12.57
CA ALA A 426 -26.17 -18.28 11.43
C ALA A 426 -27.34 -17.29 11.66
N ASP A 427 -27.61 -16.93 12.91
CA ASP A 427 -28.56 -15.89 13.32
C ASP A 427 -28.11 -14.46 12.93
N LYS A 428 -26.82 -14.27 12.64
CA LYS A 428 -26.25 -12.94 12.36
C LYS A 428 -26.03 -12.74 10.86
N ALA A 429 -26.48 -11.59 10.33
CA ALA A 429 -26.27 -11.25 8.91
C ALA A 429 -24.78 -11.27 8.50
N SER A 430 -23.87 -10.95 9.43
CA SER A 430 -22.41 -11.00 9.19
C SER A 430 -21.90 -12.40 8.87
N TYR A 431 -22.52 -13.47 9.39
CA TYR A 431 -22.12 -14.85 9.12
C TYR A 431 -22.26 -15.20 7.63
N TRP A 432 -23.26 -14.62 6.97
CA TRP A 432 -23.60 -14.92 5.58
C TRP A 432 -22.85 -14.06 4.55
N LYS A 433 -22.28 -12.91 4.93
CA LYS A 433 -21.65 -11.93 4.02
C LYS A 433 -20.49 -12.48 3.17
N HIS A 434 -19.83 -13.54 3.62
CA HIS A 434 -18.64 -14.11 2.99
C HIS A 434 -18.81 -15.58 2.57
N LYS A 435 -20.03 -16.13 2.63
CA LYS A 435 -20.28 -17.52 2.24
C LYS A 435 -20.56 -17.60 0.74
N ASN A 436 -20.09 -18.67 0.11
CA ASN A 436 -20.35 -18.91 -1.31
C ASN A 436 -21.84 -19.22 -1.51
N ALA A 437 -22.54 -18.28 -2.15
CA ALA A 437 -23.98 -18.37 -2.39
C ALA A 437 -24.39 -19.58 -3.25
N GLU A 438 -23.53 -20.03 -4.16
CA GLU A 438 -23.80 -21.19 -5.02
C GLU A 438 -23.80 -22.49 -4.23
N ILE A 439 -22.83 -22.66 -3.34
CA ILE A 439 -22.74 -23.83 -2.45
C ILE A 439 -23.94 -23.87 -1.50
N CYS A 440 -24.33 -22.71 -0.93
CA CYS A 440 -25.50 -22.64 -0.07
C CYS A 440 -26.80 -23.03 -0.81
N ARG A 441 -26.97 -22.61 -2.07
CA ARG A 441 -28.13 -23.00 -2.91
C ARG A 441 -28.09 -24.49 -3.25
N PHE A 442 -26.92 -25.01 -3.61
CA PHE A 442 -26.74 -26.43 -3.88
C PHE A 442 -27.14 -27.30 -2.67
N LEU A 443 -26.66 -26.97 -1.48
CA LEU A 443 -27.01 -27.70 -0.26
C LEU A 443 -28.51 -27.60 0.06
N ARG A 444 -29.11 -26.41 -0.08
CA ARG A 444 -30.56 -26.23 0.08
C ARG A 444 -31.33 -27.15 -0.87
N ASP A 445 -30.99 -27.14 -2.16
CA ASP A 445 -31.74 -27.87 -3.17
C ASP A 445 -31.51 -29.39 -3.09
N ARG A 446 -30.29 -29.82 -2.73
CA ARG A 446 -29.93 -31.23 -2.54
C ARG A 446 -30.66 -31.90 -1.38
N PHE A 447 -30.94 -31.16 -0.31
CA PHE A 447 -31.55 -31.68 0.93
C PHE A 447 -32.98 -31.19 1.15
N ARG A 448 -33.58 -30.46 0.20
CA ARG A 448 -34.93 -29.88 0.31
C ARG A 448 -36.03 -30.90 0.58
N GLY A 449 -35.89 -32.12 0.03
CA GLY A 449 -36.87 -33.20 0.15
C GLY A 449 -36.60 -34.18 1.28
N LEU A 450 -35.60 -33.90 2.13
CA LEU A 450 -35.18 -34.82 3.19
C LEU A 450 -36.25 -34.98 4.29
N PRO A 451 -36.97 -33.92 4.73
CA PRO A 451 -38.06 -34.07 5.71
C PRO A 451 -39.19 -34.98 5.22
N GLU A 452 -39.58 -34.89 3.95
CA GLU A 452 -40.63 -35.72 3.36
C GLU A 452 -40.20 -37.18 3.20
N LEU A 453 -38.92 -37.41 2.91
CA LEU A 453 -38.36 -38.75 2.70
C LEU A 453 -38.12 -39.51 4.01
N LEU A 454 -37.94 -38.79 5.12
CA LEU A 454 -37.70 -39.37 6.45
C LEU A 454 -38.96 -39.43 7.34
N ALA A 455 -40.10 -38.92 6.86
CA ALA A 455 -41.40 -39.06 7.53
C ALA A 455 -41.96 -40.49 7.38
N PRO A 456 -42.63 -41.06 8.40
CA PRO A 456 -42.95 -40.50 9.71
C PRO A 456 -41.88 -40.73 10.80
N THR A 457 -40.74 -41.35 10.44
CA THR A 457 -39.73 -41.83 11.38
C THR A 457 -38.91 -40.72 12.02
N ILE A 458 -38.69 -39.60 11.31
CA ILE A 458 -37.93 -38.44 11.78
C ILE A 458 -38.74 -37.19 11.49
N THR A 459 -38.96 -36.36 12.52
CA THR A 459 -39.53 -35.02 12.39
C THR A 459 -38.37 -34.03 12.33
N CYS A 460 -38.09 -33.46 11.15
CA CYS A 460 -37.00 -32.50 10.93
C CYS A 460 -37.41 -31.06 11.23
#